data_AF-A0A2D6KF47-F1
#
_entry.id   AF-A0A2D6KF47-F1
#
_cell.length_a   1.000
_cell.length_b   1.000
_cell.length_c   1.000
_cell.angle_alpha   90.00
_cell.angle_beta   90.00
_cell.angle_gamma   90.00
#
_symmetry.space_group_name_H-M   'P 1'
#
loop_
_entity.id
_entity.type
_entity.pdbx_description
1 polymer ?
#
loop_
_entity_poly.entity_id
_entity_poly.type
_entity_poly.pdbx_seq_one_letter_code
_entity_poly.pdbx_strand_id
1 'polypeptide(L)'
;MKEYIVQLSESLFNTKLEIENELRENNKSNTELYSLITKTIDFLKHNRKGEPISKRLPIYKYFNKNYEVNNLFLIKISKEGRAFYTHVSKDQYKILQIILEIHETHKEYEKKGGYTKH
;
A
#
# COMPACT_ATOMS: atom_id res chain seq x y z
N MET A 1 -19.41 3.88 16.09
CA MET A 1 -18.40 3.01 15.42
C MET A 1 -17.71 3.86 14.36
N LYS A 2 -16.38 3.82 14.21
CA LYS A 2 -15.71 4.56 13.14
C LYS A 2 -15.83 3.78 11.83
N GLU A 3 -16.25 4.46 10.77
CA GLU A 3 -16.32 3.93 9.41
C GLU A 3 -14.94 4.05 8.74
N TYR A 4 -14.47 2.97 8.12
CA TYR A 4 -13.21 2.95 7.39
C TYR A 4 -13.48 2.95 5.88
N ILE A 5 -12.92 3.93 5.18
CA ILE A 5 -13.04 4.06 3.73
C ILE A 5 -11.68 3.79 3.12
N VAL A 6 -11.59 2.86 2.17
CA VAL A 6 -10.34 2.50 1.50
C VAL A 6 -10.18 3.31 0.21
N GLN A 7 -9.02 3.91 0.01
CA GLN A 7 -8.63 4.59 -1.23
C GLN A 7 -7.22 4.19 -1.65
N LEU A 8 -6.92 4.33 -2.93
CA LEU A 8 -5.58 4.18 -3.47
C LEU A 8 -4.96 5.58 -3.62
N SER A 9 -3.63 5.68 -3.50
CA SER A 9 -2.90 6.85 -3.99
C SER A 9 -3.17 7.03 -5.49
N GLU A 10 -2.99 8.26 -5.98
CA GLU A 10 -3.21 8.58 -7.39
C GLU A 10 -2.35 7.70 -8.31
N SER A 11 -1.06 7.55 -7.97
CA SER A 11 -0.14 6.69 -8.72
C SER A 11 -0.62 5.24 -8.75
N LEU A 12 -1.00 4.67 -7.60
CA LEU A 12 -1.44 3.28 -7.51
C LEU A 12 -2.80 3.05 -8.19
N PHE A 13 -3.69 4.05 -8.16
CA PHE A 13 -4.96 4.01 -8.89
C PHE A 13 -4.73 3.96 -10.40
N ASN A 14 -3.85 4.81 -10.92
CA ASN A 14 -3.51 4.83 -12.34
C ASN A 14 -2.84 3.51 -12.77
N THR A 15 -1.90 2.99 -11.97
CA THR A 15 -1.31 1.67 -12.21
C THR A 15 -2.37 0.56 -12.22
N LYS A 16 -3.32 0.57 -11.28
CA LYS A 16 -4.42 -0.40 -11.28
C LYS A 16 -5.25 -0.32 -12.57
N LEU A 17 -5.57 0.89 -13.04
CA LEU A 17 -6.34 1.09 -14.28
C LEU A 17 -5.58 0.58 -15.51
N GLU A 18 -4.28 0.84 -15.60
CA GLU A 18 -3.42 0.33 -16.68
C GLU A 18 -3.45 -1.21 -16.72
N ILE A 19 -3.27 -1.86 -15.56
CA ILE A 19 -3.30 -3.32 -15.47
C ILE A 19 -4.70 -3.86 -15.83
N GLU A 20 -5.78 -3.18 -15.42
CA GLU A 20 -7.14 -3.58 -15.81
C GLU A 20 -7.36 -3.52 -17.32
N ASN A 21 -6.76 -2.55 -18.01
CA ASN A 21 -6.79 -2.47 -19.47
C ASN A 21 -5.97 -3.59 -20.12
N GLU A 22 -4.76 -3.87 -19.62
CA GLU A 22 -3.94 -5.01 -20.08
C GLU A 22 -4.69 -6.34 -19.98
N LEU A 23 -5.36 -6.58 -18.83
CA LEU A 23 -6.11 -7.80 -18.60
C LEU A 23 -7.30 -7.95 -19.56
N ARG A 24 -7.95 -6.85 -19.97
CA ARG A 24 -9.01 -6.86 -21.00
C ARG A 24 -8.48 -7.25 -22.37
N GLU A 25 -7.23 -6.88 -22.66
CA GLU A 25 -6.52 -7.24 -23.90
C GLU A 25 -5.89 -8.65 -23.83
N ASN A 26 -6.21 -9.44 -22.81
CA ASN A 26 -5.60 -10.74 -22.51
C ASN A 26 -4.07 -10.70 -22.24
N ASN A 27 -3.51 -9.52 -21.98
CA ASN A 27 -2.15 -9.39 -21.49
C ASN A 27 -2.12 -9.65 -19.97
N LYS A 28 -1.32 -10.62 -19.54
CA LYS A 28 -1.27 -11.10 -18.14
C LYS A 28 0.03 -10.73 -17.42
N SER A 29 0.84 -9.84 -17.98
CA SER A 29 2.14 -9.43 -17.42
C SER A 29 2.07 -8.98 -15.97
N ASN A 30 1.01 -8.28 -15.57
CA ASN A 30 0.90 -7.66 -14.24
C ASN A 30 -0.18 -8.32 -13.34
N THR A 31 -0.49 -9.59 -13.60
CA THR A 31 -1.52 -10.33 -12.84
C THR A 31 -1.20 -10.45 -11.35
N GLU A 32 0.08 -10.60 -10.97
CA GLU A 32 0.48 -10.71 -9.57
C GLU A 32 0.30 -9.39 -8.83
N LEU A 33 0.79 -8.28 -9.38
CA LEU A 33 0.58 -6.94 -8.81
C LEU A 33 -0.91 -6.62 -8.64
N TYR A 34 -1.75 -6.93 -9.64
CA TYR A 34 -3.20 -6.75 -9.54
C TYR A 34 -3.84 -7.58 -8.42
N SER A 35 -3.40 -8.83 -8.28
CA SER A 35 -3.80 -9.73 -7.18
C SER A 35 -3.43 -9.16 -5.81
N LEU A 36 -2.22 -8.60 -5.66
CA LEU A 36 -1.77 -7.96 -4.43
C LEU A 36 -2.55 -6.68 -4.12
N ILE A 37 -2.85 -5.84 -5.12
CA ILE A 37 -3.72 -4.67 -4.98
C ILE A 37 -5.09 -5.08 -4.46
N THR A 38 -5.72 -6.05 -5.10
CA THR A 38 -7.07 -6.52 -4.74
C THR A 38 -7.10 -7.10 -3.33
N LYS A 39 -6.14 -7.97 -2.99
CA LYS A 39 -6.00 -8.54 -1.63
C LYS A 39 -5.82 -7.46 -0.56
N THR A 40 -5.09 -6.40 -0.87
CA THR A 40 -4.86 -5.28 0.06
C THR A 40 -6.14 -4.50 0.30
N ILE A 41 -6.88 -4.19 -0.76
CA ILE A 41 -8.19 -3.52 -0.67
C ILE A 41 -9.14 -4.36 0.19
N ASP A 42 -9.24 -5.65 -0.10
CA ASP A 42 -10.12 -6.55 0.63
C ASP A 42 -9.70 -6.69 2.10
N PHE A 43 -8.40 -6.80 2.38
CA PHE A 43 -7.88 -6.85 3.75
C PHE A 43 -8.39 -5.65 4.58
N LEU A 44 -8.29 -4.45 4.02
CA LEU A 44 -8.71 -3.22 4.68
C LEU A 44 -10.23 -3.09 4.79
N LYS A 45 -10.98 -3.49 3.75
CA LYS A 45 -12.47 -3.50 3.78
C LYS A 45 -13.03 -4.40 4.87
N HIS A 46 -12.32 -5.48 5.24
CA HIS A 46 -12.68 -6.35 6.36
C HIS A 46 -12.28 -5.78 7.73
N ASN A 47 -11.98 -4.48 7.82
CA ASN A 47 -11.54 -3.79 9.04
C ASN A 47 -10.30 -4.42 9.71
N ARG A 48 -9.47 -5.14 8.95
CA ARG A 48 -8.18 -5.65 9.43
C ARG A 48 -7.16 -4.52 9.46
N LYS A 49 -6.13 -4.67 10.29
CA LYS A 49 -5.12 -3.64 10.52
C LYS A 49 -3.73 -4.19 10.24
N GLY A 50 -2.92 -3.38 9.56
CA GLY A 50 -1.49 -3.63 9.40
C GLY A 50 -0.69 -3.30 10.64
N GLU A 51 0.60 -3.63 10.60
CA GLU A 51 1.58 -3.31 11.63
C GLU A 51 2.01 -1.84 11.52
N PRO A 52 2.04 -1.06 12.60
CA PRO A 52 2.55 0.30 12.56
C PRO A 52 4.06 0.30 12.29
N ILE A 53 4.50 1.18 11.39
CA ILE A 53 5.93 1.36 11.09
C ILE A 53 6.49 2.48 11.97
N SER A 54 7.60 2.18 12.65
CA SER A 54 8.33 3.15 13.48
C SER A 54 8.87 4.30 12.64
N LYS A 55 8.68 5.54 13.13
CA LYS A 55 9.18 6.78 12.51
C LYS A 55 10.70 6.82 12.36
N ARG A 56 11.42 6.00 13.12
CA ARG A 56 12.88 5.89 13.07
C ARG A 56 13.36 5.08 11.86
N LEU A 57 12.51 4.22 11.30
CA LEU A 57 12.90 3.32 10.22
C LEU A 57 13.12 4.11 8.91
N PRO A 58 14.14 3.76 8.12
CA PRO A 58 14.40 4.39 6.83
C PRO A 58 13.21 4.38 5.87
N ILE A 59 12.46 3.27 5.81
CA ILE A 59 11.26 3.17 4.98
C ILE A 59 10.20 4.21 5.37
N TYR A 60 10.05 4.52 6.67
CA TYR A 60 9.14 5.58 7.10
C TYR A 60 9.57 6.93 6.53
N LYS A 61 10.88 7.24 6.59
CA LYS A 61 11.42 8.50 6.06
C LYS A 61 11.17 8.64 4.57
N TYR A 62 11.27 7.55 3.80
CA TYR A 62 10.89 7.52 2.39
C TYR A 62 9.43 7.93 2.21
N PHE A 63 8.48 7.27 2.88
CA PHE A 63 7.06 7.59 2.72
C PHE A 63 6.70 9.00 3.23
N ASN A 64 7.30 9.42 4.34
CA ASN A 64 7.10 10.77 4.85
C ASN A 64 7.60 11.84 3.86
N LYS A 65 8.75 11.62 3.22
CA LYS A 65 9.29 12.56 2.23
C LYS A 65 8.45 12.63 0.94
N ASN A 66 7.90 11.50 0.47
CA ASN A 66 7.19 11.42 -0.82
C ASN A 66 5.68 11.65 -0.71
N TYR A 67 5.08 11.38 0.44
CA TYR A 67 3.62 11.42 0.65
C TYR A 67 3.21 12.27 1.86
N GLU A 68 4.15 12.90 2.55
CA GLU A 68 3.91 13.80 3.71
C GLU A 68 3.12 13.14 4.87
N VAL A 69 3.24 11.82 5.01
CA VAL A 69 2.47 11.05 6.00
C VAL A 69 3.01 11.17 7.42
N ASN A 70 2.12 11.22 8.42
CA ASN A 70 2.47 11.32 9.84
C ASN A 70 2.29 10.00 10.63
N ASN A 71 1.74 8.99 9.95
CA ASN A 71 1.52 7.62 10.37
C ASN A 71 1.64 6.70 9.15
N LEU A 72 2.21 5.51 9.35
CA LEU A 72 2.44 4.54 8.29
C LEU A 72 2.22 3.14 8.84
N PHE A 73 1.55 2.31 8.05
CA PHE A 73 1.24 0.94 8.38
C PHE A 73 1.68 0.01 7.26
N LEU A 74 2.10 -1.20 7.62
CA LEU A 74 2.53 -2.26 6.73
C LEU A 74 1.55 -3.43 6.80
N ILE A 75 1.17 -3.94 5.65
CA ILE A 75 0.46 -5.22 5.49
C ILE A 75 1.42 -6.20 4.82
N LYS A 76 1.65 -7.34 5.46
CA LYS A 76 2.34 -8.49 4.85
C LYS A 76 1.29 -9.29 4.07
N ILE A 77 1.14 -8.98 2.77
CA ILE A 77 0.09 -9.55 1.91
C ILE A 77 0.42 -11.00 1.54
N SER A 78 1.70 -11.27 1.29
CA SER A 78 2.23 -12.60 1.01
C SER A 78 3.62 -12.76 1.66
N LYS A 79 4.33 -13.86 1.36
CA LYS A 79 5.72 -14.06 1.82
C LYS A 79 6.63 -12.89 1.40
N GLU A 80 6.37 -12.32 0.23
CA GLU A 80 7.18 -11.25 -0.35
C GLU A 80 6.40 -9.97 -0.67
N GLY A 81 5.07 -10.02 -0.71
CA GLY A 81 4.23 -8.87 -1.00
C GLY A 81 4.02 -7.98 0.22
N ARG A 82 4.30 -6.68 0.10
CA ARG A 82 4.10 -5.68 1.16
C ARG A 82 3.20 -4.56 0.64
N ALA A 83 2.17 -4.20 1.40
CA ALA A 83 1.38 -2.99 1.17
C ALA A 83 1.65 -1.97 2.25
N PHE A 84 1.74 -0.70 1.84
CA PHE A 84 1.90 0.43 2.73
C PHE A 84 0.69 1.33 2.66
N TYR A 85 0.15 1.70 3.82
CA TYR A 85 -1.01 2.59 3.87
C TYR A 85 -0.92 3.57 5.04
N THR A 86 -1.68 4.65 4.96
CA THR A 86 -1.79 5.70 5.99
C THR A 86 -3.25 5.92 6.38
N HIS A 87 -3.48 6.52 7.56
CA HIS A 87 -4.83 6.95 7.97
C HIS A 87 -4.93 8.46 7.94
N VAL A 88 -5.95 8.96 7.25
CA VAL A 88 -6.34 10.37 7.28
C VAL A 88 -7.70 10.47 7.97
N SER A 89 -7.78 11.31 9.00
CA SER A 89 -9.07 11.62 9.63
C SER A 89 -9.86 12.51 8.68
N LYS A 90 -10.97 12.02 8.15
CA LYS A 90 -11.82 12.81 7.25
C LYS A 90 -12.89 13.56 8.03
N ASP A 91 -13.44 12.96 9.09
CA ASP A 91 -14.48 13.52 9.96
C ASP A 91 -14.45 12.85 11.36
N GLN A 92 -15.35 13.24 12.29
CA GLN A 92 -15.47 12.64 13.63
C GLN A 92 -15.67 11.11 13.61
N TYR A 93 -16.30 10.58 12.56
CA TYR A 93 -16.69 9.17 12.46
C TYR A 93 -16.03 8.42 11.29
N LYS A 94 -15.26 9.11 10.43
CA LYS A 94 -14.70 8.52 9.21
C LYS A 94 -13.17 8.56 9.21
N ILE A 95 -12.56 7.39 9.04
CA ILE A 95 -11.13 7.25 8.81
C ILE A 95 -10.92 6.80 7.38
N LEU A 96 -10.17 7.58 6.63
CA LEU A 96 -9.73 7.23 5.30
C LEU A 96 -8.41 6.43 5.38
N GLN A 97 -8.39 5.26 4.77
CA GLN A 97 -7.22 4.39 4.67
C GLN A 97 -6.69 4.48 3.24
N ILE A 98 -5.59 5.23 3.05
CA ILE A 98 -5.00 5.44 1.73
C ILE A 98 -3.86 4.45 1.56
N ILE A 99 -4.01 3.51 0.62
CA ILE A 99 -2.94 2.60 0.19
C ILE A 99 -1.99 3.40 -0.69
N LEU A 100 -0.76 3.60 -0.22
CA LEU A 100 0.25 4.43 -0.87
C LEU A 100 0.97 3.64 -1.97
N GLU A 101 1.47 2.46 -1.61
CA GLU A 101 2.28 1.62 -2.49
C GLU A 101 2.16 0.15 -2.14
N ILE A 102 2.39 -0.70 -3.14
CA ILE A 102 2.47 -2.15 -3.02
C ILE A 102 3.77 -2.60 -3.66
N HIS A 103 4.54 -3.41 -2.94
CA HIS A 103 5.80 -3.99 -3.39
C HIS A 103 5.61 -5.49 -3.53
N GLU A 104 5.99 -6.05 -4.68
CA GLU A 104 5.83 -7.47 -4.97
C GLU A 104 6.93 -8.31 -4.30
N THR A 105 8.09 -7.70 -4.09
CA THR A 105 9.30 -8.39 -3.61
C THR A 105 9.91 -7.76 -2.36
N HIS A 106 10.77 -8.51 -1.65
CA HIS A 106 11.52 -7.95 -0.52
C HIS A 106 12.57 -6.93 -0.95
N LYS A 107 13.15 -7.15 -2.13
CA LYS A 107 14.20 -6.30 -2.67
C LYS A 107 13.70 -4.89 -2.94
N GLU A 108 12.46 -4.74 -3.42
CA GLU A 108 11.84 -3.43 -3.62
C GLU A 108 11.71 -2.66 -2.30
N TYR A 109 11.20 -3.32 -1.27
CA TYR A 109 11.12 -2.77 0.07
C TYR A 109 12.50 -2.35 0.60
N GLU A 110 13.50 -3.23 0.50
CA GLU A 110 14.87 -2.95 0.96
C GLU A 110 15.48 -1.76 0.23
N LYS A 111 15.34 -1.74 -1.10
CA LYS A 111 15.83 -0.67 -1.98
C LYS A 111 15.20 0.67 -1.63
N LYS A 112 13.87 0.73 -1.43
CA LYS A 112 13.18 1.97 -1.06
C LYS A 112 13.55 2.47 0.33
N GLY A 113 13.75 1.55 1.27
CA GLY A 113 14.26 1.89 2.58
C GLY A 113 15.75 2.24 2.60
N GLY A 114 16.49 2.06 1.50
CA GLY A 114 17.93 2.31 1.49
C GLY A 114 18.67 1.40 2.49
N TYR A 115 18.15 0.21 2.74
CA TYR A 115 18.83 -0.77 3.58
C TYR A 115 20.02 -1.32 2.80
N THR A 116 21.24 -1.00 3.23
CA THR A 116 22.45 -1.59 2.67
C THR A 116 22.50 -3.07 3.03
N LYS A 117 22.69 -3.95 2.04
CA LYS A 117 23.04 -5.34 2.29
C LYS A 117 24.28 -5.38 3.19
N HIS A 118 24.11 -5.90 4.40
CA HIS A 118 25.23 -6.35 5.22
C HIS A 118 25.73 -7.70 4.69
#